data_AF-A0A420CSU5-F1
#
_entry.id   AF-A0A420CSU5-F1
#
_cell.length_a   1.000
_cell.length_b   1.000
_cell.length_c   1.000
_cell.angle_alpha   90.00
_cell.angle_beta   90.00
_cell.angle_gamma   90.00
#
_symmetry.space_group_name_H-M   'P 1'
#
loop_
_entity.id
_entity.type
_entity.pdbx_description
1 polymer ?
#
loop_
_entity_poly.entity_id
_entity_poly.type
_entity_poly.pdbx_seq_one_letter_code
_entity_poly.pdbx_strand_id
1 'polypeptide(L)'
;MIDGLQKAKNLMDNGQYMPAVEILQNISKLSTKSESYRLLFMSNCWYKLGEYQWAIDIADNLLQRDKHNELASQIKYLSYCGLKDFDKALEEIIRFLSFNEADVYKITLEELLADIKNGFINEQAIISKIKGLALKNNCLK
;
A
#
# COMPACT_ATOMS: atom_id res chain seq x y z
N MET A 1 13.72 -10.83 -20.83
CA MET A 1 13.41 -9.72 -19.91
C MET A 1 12.16 -9.95 -19.03
N ILE A 2 11.25 -10.87 -19.41
CA ILE A 2 10.17 -11.39 -18.53
C ILE A 2 10.72 -12.35 -17.46
N ASP A 3 11.81 -13.04 -17.77
CA ASP A 3 12.48 -14.03 -16.91
C ASP A 3 12.84 -13.49 -15.51
N GLY A 4 13.35 -12.25 -15.41
CA GLY A 4 13.72 -11.65 -14.13
C GLY A 4 12.54 -11.40 -13.19
N LEU A 5 11.42 -10.89 -13.70
CA LEU A 5 10.22 -10.65 -12.89
C LEU A 5 9.60 -11.96 -12.41
N GLN A 6 9.55 -12.97 -13.29
CA GLN A 6 9.03 -14.29 -12.90
C GLN A 6 9.94 -14.95 -11.86
N LYS A 7 11.26 -14.86 -12.04
CA LYS A 7 12.22 -15.40 -11.08
C LYS A 7 12.12 -14.70 -9.73
N ALA A 8 12.02 -13.37 -9.70
CA ALA A 8 11.80 -12.62 -8.48
C ALA A 8 10.48 -13.02 -7.80
N LYS A 9 9.39 -13.16 -8.56
CA LYS A 9 8.11 -13.63 -8.02
C LYS A 9 8.23 -15.02 -7.40
N ASN A 10 8.90 -15.97 -8.07
CA ASN A 10 9.11 -17.32 -7.53
C ASN A 10 9.91 -17.28 -6.21
N LEU A 11 10.90 -16.40 -6.09
CA LEU A 11 11.63 -16.20 -4.84
C LEU A 11 10.72 -15.65 -3.74
N MET A 12 9.89 -14.66 -4.06
CA MET A 12 8.89 -14.10 -3.13
C MET A 12 7.89 -15.15 -2.64
N ASP A 13 7.39 -16.00 -3.55
CA ASP A 13 6.45 -17.09 -3.24
C ASP A 13 7.11 -18.12 -2.29
N ASN A 14 8.45 -18.23 -2.30
CA ASN A 14 9.24 -19.05 -1.37
C ASN A 14 9.76 -18.29 -0.14
N GLY A 15 9.32 -17.06 0.10
CA GLY A 15 9.75 -16.23 1.23
C GLY A 15 11.17 -15.66 1.13
N GLN A 16 11.82 -15.81 -0.02
CA GLN A 16 13.19 -15.32 -0.27
C GLN A 16 13.16 -13.87 -0.76
N TYR A 17 12.83 -12.94 0.13
CA TYR A 17 12.59 -11.54 -0.23
C TYR A 17 13.86 -10.77 -0.61
N MET A 18 14.97 -10.93 0.12
CA MET A 18 16.22 -10.23 -0.22
C MET A 18 16.80 -10.70 -1.57
N PRO A 19 16.88 -12.01 -1.88
CA PRO A 19 17.23 -12.47 -3.23
C PRO A 19 16.30 -11.95 -4.32
N ALA A 20 15.00 -11.82 -4.05
CA ALA A 20 14.05 -11.24 -5.00
C ALA A 20 14.38 -9.77 -5.28
N VAL A 21 14.69 -8.97 -4.25
CA VAL A 21 15.12 -7.57 -4.38
C VAL A 21 16.37 -7.46 -5.25
N GLU A 22 17.39 -8.28 -5.02
CA GLU A 22 18.63 -8.24 -5.80
C GLU A 22 18.37 -8.46 -7.29
N ILE A 23 17.47 -9.39 -7.63
CA ILE A 23 17.04 -9.58 -9.02
C ILE A 23 16.33 -8.33 -9.52
N LEU A 24 15.32 -7.85 -8.79
CA LEU A 24 14.48 -6.72 -9.20
C LEU A 24 15.29 -5.41 -9.37
N GLN A 25 16.35 -5.20 -8.61
CA GLN A 25 17.23 -4.03 -8.74
C GLN A 25 18.04 -4.05 -10.05
N ASN A 26 18.37 -5.24 -10.55
CA ASN A 26 19.23 -5.41 -11.73
C ASN A 26 18.45 -5.54 -13.05
N ILE A 27 17.12 -5.59 -13.01
CA ILE A 27 16.31 -5.57 -14.22
C ILE A 27 16.30 -4.16 -14.82
N SER A 28 16.67 -4.03 -16.10
CA SER A 28 16.65 -2.77 -16.83
C SER A 28 15.83 -2.90 -18.12
N LYS A 29 15.50 -1.76 -18.75
CA LYS A 29 14.81 -1.65 -20.05
C LYS A 29 13.39 -2.25 -20.07
N LEU A 30 12.67 -2.16 -18.95
CA LEU A 30 11.29 -2.63 -18.84
C LEU A 30 10.30 -1.73 -19.57
N SER A 31 9.22 -2.34 -20.07
CA SER A 31 8.01 -1.60 -20.44
C SER A 31 7.36 -0.97 -19.21
N THR A 32 6.56 0.07 -19.39
CA THR A 32 5.84 0.75 -18.29
C THR A 32 5.08 -0.24 -17.38
N LYS A 33 4.36 -1.19 -17.98
CA LYS A 33 3.61 -2.22 -17.23
C LYS A 33 4.54 -3.12 -16.41
N SER A 34 5.65 -3.55 -17.00
CA SER A 34 6.62 -4.42 -16.32
C SER A 34 7.35 -3.67 -15.21
N GLU A 35 7.61 -2.38 -15.41
CA GLU A 35 8.18 -1.50 -14.40
C GLU A 35 7.23 -1.34 -13.20
N SER A 36 5.93 -1.19 -13.42
CA SER A 36 4.95 -1.17 -12.33
C SER A 36 4.97 -2.46 -11.50
N TYR A 37 5.06 -3.64 -12.13
CA TYR A 37 5.22 -4.90 -11.41
C TYR A 37 6.55 -4.97 -10.65
N ARG A 38 7.65 -4.50 -11.25
CA ARG A 38 8.97 -4.46 -10.60
C ARG A 38 8.90 -3.66 -9.30
N LEU A 39 8.35 -2.44 -9.37
CA LEU A 39 8.20 -1.57 -8.20
C LEU A 39 7.28 -2.18 -7.14
N LEU A 40 6.14 -2.74 -7.54
CA LEU A 40 5.21 -3.39 -6.62
C LEU A 40 5.85 -4.59 -5.90
N PHE A 41 6.60 -5.42 -6.63
CA PHE A 41 7.30 -6.55 -6.04
C PHE A 41 8.41 -6.09 -5.10
N MET A 42 9.16 -5.04 -5.47
CA MET A 42 10.21 -4.47 -4.62
C MET A 42 9.65 -3.89 -3.32
N SER A 43 8.58 -3.09 -3.38
CA SER A 43 7.97 -2.50 -2.18
C SER A 43 7.44 -3.60 -1.25
N ASN A 44 6.79 -4.64 -1.81
CA ASN A 44 6.33 -5.77 -1.02
C ASN A 44 7.49 -6.55 -0.38
N CYS A 45 8.60 -6.77 -1.10
CA CYS A 45 9.77 -7.43 -0.51
C CYS A 45 10.34 -6.64 0.66
N TRP A 46 10.51 -5.32 0.52
CA TRP A 46 10.99 -4.47 1.61
C TRP A 46 10.05 -4.47 2.81
N TYR A 47 8.75 -4.40 2.56
CA TYR A 47 7.75 -4.52 3.62
C TYR A 47 7.87 -5.85 4.37
N LYS A 48 8.03 -6.98 3.66
CA LYS A 48 8.19 -8.32 4.25
C LYS A 48 9.52 -8.49 5.00
N LEU A 49 10.54 -7.72 4.65
CA LEU A 49 11.82 -7.67 5.36
C LEU A 49 11.79 -6.74 6.59
N GLY A 50 10.71 -5.97 6.80
CA GLY A 50 10.63 -4.98 7.87
C GLY A 50 11.32 -3.64 7.55
N GLU A 51 11.83 -3.48 6.33
CA GLU A 51 12.48 -2.26 5.85
C GLU A 51 11.42 -1.26 5.36
N TYR A 52 10.61 -0.78 6.29
CA TYR A 52 9.39 -0.02 5.99
C TYR A 52 9.64 1.29 5.25
N GLN A 53 10.74 2.00 5.53
CA GLN A 53 11.04 3.24 4.82
C GLN A 53 11.30 2.99 3.33
N TRP A 54 12.06 1.94 3.00
CA TRP A 54 12.29 1.54 1.61
C TRP A 54 11.01 1.04 0.94
N ALA A 55 10.15 0.33 1.67
CA ALA A 55 8.85 -0.07 1.16
C ALA A 55 7.98 1.15 0.79
N ILE A 56 7.95 2.17 1.65
CA ILE A 56 7.25 3.44 1.43
C ILE A 56 7.79 4.16 0.21
N ASP A 57 9.10 4.35 0.10
CA ASP A 57 9.72 5.11 -0.99
C ASP A 57 9.43 4.47 -2.36
N ILE A 58 9.51 3.14 -2.44
CA ILE A 58 9.22 2.40 -3.68
C ILE A 58 7.72 2.41 -3.98
N ALA A 59 6.86 2.24 -2.98
CA ALA A 59 5.41 2.32 -3.17
C ALA A 59 4.98 3.71 -3.61
N ASP A 60 5.58 4.78 -3.08
CA ASP A 60 5.30 6.15 -3.49
C ASP A 60 5.74 6.40 -4.94
N ASN A 61 6.91 5.90 -5.34
CA ASN A 61 7.35 5.95 -6.74
C ASN A 61 6.32 5.30 -7.68
N LEU A 62 5.78 4.15 -7.30
CA LEU A 62 4.73 3.48 -8.07
C LEU A 62 3.44 4.31 -8.10
N LEU A 63 3.01 4.87 -6.97
CA LEU A 63 1.80 5.71 -6.87
C LEU A 63 1.90 7.02 -7.65
N GLN A 64 3.10 7.58 -7.80
CA GLN A 64 3.34 8.74 -8.68
C GLN A 64 3.10 8.41 -10.16
N ARG A 65 3.31 7.14 -10.55
CA ARG A 65 3.08 6.65 -11.92
C ARG A 65 1.64 6.16 -12.13
N ASP A 66 1.08 5.53 -11.11
CA ASP A 66 -0.26 4.95 -11.10
C ASP A 66 -0.91 5.18 -9.74
N LYS A 67 -1.62 6.32 -9.64
CA LYS A 67 -2.33 6.71 -8.41
C LYS A 67 -3.48 5.78 -8.04
N HIS A 68 -3.90 4.90 -8.97
CA HIS A 68 -4.99 3.95 -8.78
C HIS A 68 -4.48 2.58 -8.29
N ASN A 69 -3.16 2.43 -8.10
CA ASN A 69 -2.58 1.17 -7.63
C ASN A 69 -2.85 0.93 -6.14
N GLU A 70 -3.95 0.24 -5.85
CA GLU A 70 -4.37 0.01 -4.45
C GLU A 70 -3.37 -0.83 -3.66
N LEU A 71 -2.74 -1.84 -4.28
CA LEU A 71 -1.73 -2.66 -3.60
C LEU A 71 -0.51 -1.84 -3.18
N ALA A 72 -0.07 -0.89 -4.01
CA ALA A 72 1.02 0.02 -3.65
C ALA A 72 0.61 0.93 -2.48
N SER A 73 -0.61 1.48 -2.52
CA SER A 73 -1.14 2.27 -1.40
C SER A 73 -1.21 1.44 -0.12
N GLN A 74 -1.70 0.20 -0.18
CA GLN A 74 -1.80 -0.68 0.97
C GLN A 74 -0.42 -0.98 1.57
N ILE A 75 0.58 -1.27 0.74
CA ILE A 75 1.95 -1.48 1.22
C ILE A 75 2.48 -0.24 1.93
N LYS A 76 2.23 0.95 1.38
CA LYS A 76 2.62 2.22 2.01
C LYS A 76 1.92 2.44 3.34
N TYR A 77 0.60 2.22 3.41
CA TYR A 77 -0.18 2.26 4.64
C TYR A 77 0.35 1.29 5.71
N LEU A 78 0.51 0.01 5.37
CA LEU A 78 0.99 -1.02 6.29
C LEU A 78 2.43 -0.76 6.75
N SER A 79 3.26 -0.15 5.90
CA SER A 79 4.62 0.23 6.26
C SER A 79 4.63 1.40 7.25
N TYR A 80 3.75 2.39 7.11
CA TYR A 80 3.56 3.41 8.14
C TYR A 80 3.07 2.80 9.47
N CYS A 81 2.14 1.85 9.43
CA CYS A 81 1.74 1.09 10.62
C CYS A 81 2.92 0.33 11.24
N GLY A 82 3.78 -0.29 10.42
CA GLY A 82 5.01 -0.95 10.86
C GLY A 82 6.00 -0.02 11.57
N LEU A 83 6.08 1.23 11.10
CA LEU A 83 6.82 2.32 11.75
C LEU A 83 6.10 2.93 12.97
N LYS A 84 4.85 2.53 13.23
CA LYS A 84 3.94 3.12 14.22
C LYS A 84 3.63 4.60 13.95
N ASP A 85 3.76 5.04 12.70
CA ASP A 85 3.37 6.38 12.24
C ASP A 85 1.91 6.34 11.77
N PHE A 86 0.99 6.22 12.74
CA PHE A 86 -0.43 6.02 12.46
C PHE A 86 -1.09 7.24 11.81
N ASP A 87 -0.57 8.44 12.04
CA ASP A 87 -1.04 9.66 11.40
C ASP A 87 -0.82 9.59 9.89
N LYS A 88 0.40 9.25 9.44
CA LYS A 88 0.68 9.08 8.01
C LYS A 88 -0.02 7.88 7.40
N ALA A 89 -0.21 6.81 8.17
CA ALA A 89 -0.99 5.67 7.73
C ALA A 89 -2.43 6.11 7.39
N LEU A 90 -3.06 6.87 8.29
CA LEU A 90 -4.40 7.38 8.08
C LEU A 90 -4.48 8.40 6.92
N GLU A 91 -3.50 9.29 6.81
CA GLU A 91 -3.39 10.22 5.68
C GLU A 91 -3.32 9.48 4.34
N GLU A 92 -2.55 8.39 4.25
CA GLU A 92 -2.41 7.61 3.02
C GLU A 92 -3.74 6.95 2.60
N ILE A 93 -4.50 6.36 3.54
CA ILE A 93 -5.82 5.79 3.26
C ILE A 93 -6.79 6.89 2.79
N ILE A 94 -6.86 8.00 3.50
CA ILE A 94 -7.75 9.12 3.16
C ILE A 94 -7.39 9.66 1.77
N ARG A 95 -6.10 9.85 1.51
CA ARG A 95 -5.58 10.33 0.22
C ARG A 95 -6.01 9.38 -0.90
N PHE A 96 -5.76 8.09 -0.76
CA PHE A 96 -6.07 7.10 -1.78
C PHE A 96 -7.58 7.01 -2.04
N LEU A 97 -8.41 6.87 -1.01
CA LEU A 97 -9.86 6.69 -1.15
C LEU A 97 -10.61 7.95 -1.59
N SER A 98 -9.99 9.13 -1.50
CA SER A 98 -10.57 10.37 -2.01
C SER A 98 -10.88 10.30 -3.51
N PHE A 99 -10.13 9.51 -4.29
CA PHE A 99 -10.34 9.38 -5.74
C PHE A 99 -10.37 7.92 -6.25
N ASN A 100 -10.27 6.94 -5.35
CA ASN A 100 -10.41 5.50 -5.66
C ASN A 100 -11.60 4.88 -4.93
N GLU A 101 -11.96 3.67 -5.34
CA GLU A 101 -12.85 2.75 -4.61
C GLU A 101 -12.05 2.02 -3.52
N ALA A 102 -12.74 1.60 -2.46
CA ALA A 102 -12.17 0.84 -1.36
C ALA A 102 -12.39 -0.66 -1.59
N ASP A 103 -11.64 -1.26 -2.52
CA ASP A 103 -11.72 -2.70 -2.76
C ASP A 103 -10.99 -3.45 -1.64
N VAL A 104 -9.67 -3.34 -1.58
CA VAL A 104 -8.84 -3.94 -0.55
C VAL A 104 -8.97 -3.18 0.79
N TYR A 105 -9.25 -1.87 0.75
CA TYR A 105 -9.41 -1.05 1.97
C TYR A 105 -10.77 -1.17 2.66
N LYS A 106 -11.72 -1.97 2.15
CA LYS A 106 -13.07 -2.04 2.73
C LYS A 106 -13.07 -2.40 4.21
N ILE A 107 -12.33 -3.45 4.59
CA ILE A 107 -12.24 -3.91 5.97
C ILE A 107 -11.59 -2.85 6.86
N THR A 108 -10.51 -2.23 6.38
CA THR A 108 -9.83 -1.15 7.11
C THR A 108 -10.76 0.02 7.37
N LEU A 109 -11.65 0.34 6.45
CA LEU A 109 -12.63 1.40 6.63
C LEU A 109 -13.69 1.05 7.67
N GLU A 110 -14.12 -0.21 7.75
CA GLU A 110 -14.99 -0.72 8.81
C GLU A 110 -14.30 -0.67 10.19
N GLU A 111 -13.01 -1.01 10.27
CA GLU A 111 -12.20 -0.91 11.49
C GLU A 111 -12.08 0.54 11.97
N LEU A 112 -11.77 1.47 11.07
CA LEU A 112 -11.70 2.90 11.39
C LEU A 112 -13.04 3.45 11.92
N LEU A 113 -14.18 2.95 11.40
CA LEU A 113 -15.50 3.31 11.94
C LEU A 113 -15.71 2.78 13.36
N ALA A 114 -15.24 1.56 13.65
CA ALA A 114 -15.27 1.01 15.00
C ALA A 114 -14.37 1.83 15.94
N ASP A 115 -13.20 2.26 15.49
CA ASP A 115 -12.30 3.11 16.27
C ASP A 115 -12.89 4.48 16.60
N ILE A 116 -13.63 5.08 15.66
CA ILE A 116 -14.43 6.30 15.93
C ILE A 116 -15.48 6.02 17.01
N LYS A 117 -16.23 4.91 16.90
CA LYS A 117 -17.28 4.56 17.86
C LYS A 117 -16.71 4.32 19.27
N ASN A 118 -15.53 3.73 19.35
CA ASN A 118 -14.83 3.45 20.61
C ASN A 118 -14.09 4.67 21.18
N GLY A 119 -14.05 5.80 20.44
CA GLY A 119 -13.41 7.03 20.88
C GLY A 119 -11.89 7.07 20.68
N PHE A 120 -11.31 6.10 19.97
CA PHE A 120 -9.89 6.11 19.60
C PHE A 120 -9.57 7.18 18.55
N ILE A 121 -10.54 7.50 17.68
CA ILE A 121 -10.46 8.62 16.74
C ILE A 121 -11.52 9.65 17.13
N ASN A 122 -11.07 10.83 17.56
CA ASN A 122 -11.95 11.88 18.12
C ASN A 122 -11.86 13.23 17.39
N GLU A 123 -10.92 13.40 16.45
CA GLU A 123 -10.81 14.64 15.67
C GLU A 123 -11.96 14.74 14.65
N GLN A 124 -12.79 15.79 14.77
CA GLN A 124 -14.01 15.94 13.96
C GLN A 124 -13.75 16.00 12.45
N ALA A 125 -12.64 16.62 12.03
CA ALA A 125 -12.28 16.72 10.62
C ALA A 125 -11.96 15.32 10.04
N ILE A 126 -11.22 14.50 10.79
CA ILE A 126 -10.89 13.12 10.43
C ILE A 126 -12.15 12.26 10.40
N ILE A 127 -12.98 12.32 11.45
CA ILE A 127 -14.25 11.59 11.54
C ILE A 127 -15.13 11.87 10.32
N SER A 128 -15.28 13.14 9.96
CA SER A 128 -16.10 13.55 8.81
C SER A 128 -15.59 12.96 7.50
N LYS A 129 -14.26 12.98 7.29
CA LYS A 129 -13.64 12.38 6.10
C LYS A 129 -13.86 10.86 6.06
N ILE A 130 -13.57 10.14 7.15
CA ILE A 130 -13.73 8.68 7.22
C ILE A 130 -15.18 8.28 6.96
N LYS A 131 -16.16 8.94 7.61
CA LYS A 131 -17.58 8.65 7.37
C LYS A 131 -18.02 8.92 5.93
N GLY A 132 -17.52 10.01 5.33
CA GLY A 132 -17.78 10.32 3.92
C GLY A 132 -17.23 9.25 2.97
N LEU A 133 -16.00 8.80 3.22
CA LEU A 133 -15.38 7.70 2.48
C LEU A 133 -16.15 6.39 2.66
N ALA A 134 -16.59 6.08 3.89
CA ALA A 134 -17.37 4.89 4.18
C ALA A 134 -18.73 4.88 3.48
N LEU A 135 -19.40 6.03 3.43
CA LEU A 135 -20.65 6.18 2.69
C LEU A 135 -20.44 5.93 1.20
N LYS A 136 -19.41 6.57 0.61
CA LYS A 136 -19.05 6.40 -0.81
C LYS A 136 -18.79 4.92 -1.17
N ASN A 137 -18.21 4.16 -0.26
CA ASN A 137 -17.80 2.77 -0.48
C ASN A 137 -18.78 1.73 0.10
N ASN A 138 -20.02 2.11 0.42
CA ASN A 138 -21.05 1.21 0.94
C ASN A 138 -20.58 0.42 2.19
N CYS A 139 -19.84 1.08 3.08
CA CYS A 139 -19.32 0.53 4.34
C CYS A 139 -20.13 0.98 5.56
N LEU A 140 -21.10 1.88 5.39
CA LEU A 140 -22.06 2.23 6.43
C LEU A 140 -23.23 1.23 6.38
N LYS A 141 -23.40 0.45 7.45
CA LYS A 141 -24.56 -0.42 7.67
C LYS A 141 -25.57 0.26 8.59
#